data_AF-A0A5N5TJH3-F1
#
_entry.id   AF-A0A5N5TJH3-F1
#
_cell.length_a   1.000
_cell.length_b   1.000
_cell.length_c   1.000
_cell.angle_alpha   90.00
_cell.angle_beta   90.00
_cell.angle_gamma   90.00
#
_symmetry.space_group_name_H-M   'P 1'
#
loop_
_entity.id
_entity.type
_entity.pdbx_description
1 polymer ?
#
loop_
_entity_poly.entity_id
_entity_poly.type
_entity_poly.pdbx_seq_one_letter_code
_entity_poly.pdbx_strand_id
1 'polypeptide(L)' 'MNFRYYPFDTQVCHIHIGSYFYTTNELKFTWDKSGFIVDESMNTELVDYEATWLKHNETTCFSELLYPELRVRELITLMV' A
#
# COMPACT_ATOMS: atom_id res chain seq x y z
N MET A 1 6.30 -8.78 -7.63
CA MET A 1 7.34 -9.52 -6.89
C MET A 1 8.57 -9.67 -7.78
N ASN A 2 9.77 -9.50 -7.23
CA ASN A 2 11.04 -9.63 -7.94
C ASN A 2 12.04 -10.42 -7.08
N PHE A 3 12.29 -11.68 -7.44
CA PHE A 3 13.06 -12.64 -6.63
C PHE A 3 14.54 -12.74 -7.01
N ARG A 4 15.10 -11.71 -7.65
CA ARG A 4 16.47 -11.75 -8.18
C ARG A 4 17.53 -12.03 -7.10
N TYR A 5 17.28 -11.62 -5.87
CA TYR A 5 18.23 -11.71 -4.75
C TYR A 5 17.73 -12.60 -3.60
N TYR A 6 16.79 -13.51 -3.89
CA TYR A 6 16.23 -14.40 -2.87
C TYR A 6 17.34 -15.17 -2.11
N PRO A 7 17.28 -15.26 -0.77
CA PRO A 7 16.22 -14.77 0.11
C PRO A 7 16.45 -13.34 0.67
N PHE A 8 17.51 -12.65 0.24
CA PHE A 8 17.90 -11.30 0.70
C PHE A 8 17.31 -10.18 -0.15
N ASP A 9 16.14 -10.40 -0.73
CA ASP A 9 15.43 -9.44 -1.54
C ASP A 9 14.47 -8.59 -0.70
N THR A 10 14.27 -7.34 -1.13
CA THR A 10 13.19 -6.49 -0.62
C THR A 10 12.02 -6.57 -1.58
N GLN A 11 10.85 -6.93 -1.07
CA GLN A 11 9.60 -6.91 -1.82
C GLN A 11 8.83 -5.63 -1.52
N VAL A 12 8.26 -5.03 -2.56
CA VAL A 12 7.30 -3.93 -2.42
C VAL A 12 5.93 -4.45 -2.83
N CYS A 13 5.04 -4.54 -1.86
CA CYS A 13 3.64 -4.91 -2.02
C CYS A 13 2.77 -3.65 -1.95
N HIS A 14 1.62 -3.68 -2.61
CA HIS A 14 0.72 -2.53 -2.70
C HIS A 14 -0.71 -2.93 -2.33
N ILE A 15 -1.33 -2.16 -1.45
CA ILE A 15 -2.77 -2.20 -1.19
C ILE A 15 -3.37 -0.95 -1.84
N HIS A 16 -4.28 -1.15 -2.78
CA HIS A 16 -4.97 -0.09 -3.51
C HIS A 16 -6.41 -0.01 -3.04
N ILE A 17 -6.83 1.16 -2.56
CA ILE A 17 -8.19 1.44 -2.14
C ILE A 17 -8.72 2.56 -3.04
N GLY A 18 -9.51 2.18 -4.04
CA GLY A 18 -10.02 3.10 -5.06
C GLY A 18 -11.53 3.12 -5.12
N SER A 19 -12.08 4.25 -5.58
CA SER A 19 -13.49 4.32 -5.99
C SER A 19 -13.66 3.55 -7.29
N TYR A 20 -14.69 2.69 -7.35
CA TYR A 20 -15.00 1.96 -8.58
C TYR A 20 -15.81 2.81 -9.58
N PHE A 21 -16.73 3.65 -9.08
CA PHE A 21 -17.71 4.34 -9.92
C PHE A 21 -17.59 5.87 -9.90
N TYR A 22 -17.37 6.46 -8.72
CA TYR A 22 -17.31 7.92 -8.58
C TYR A 22 -15.95 8.47 -8.97
N THR A 23 -15.96 9.52 -9.77
CA THR A 23 -14.75 10.20 -10.25
C THR A 23 -14.22 11.19 -9.21
N THR A 24 -13.02 11.72 -9.43
CA THR A 24 -12.40 12.74 -8.56
C THR A 24 -13.20 14.03 -8.43
N ASN A 25 -14.15 14.27 -9.34
CA ASN A 25 -15.04 15.43 -9.31
C ASN A 25 -16.21 15.26 -8.32
N GLU A 26 -16.56 14.01 -8.00
CA GLU A 26 -17.71 13.66 -7.16
C GLU A 26 -17.28 13.19 -5.77
N LEU A 27 -16.14 12.50 -5.69
CA LEU A 27 -15.63 11.90 -4.47
C LEU A 27 -14.12 12.13 -4.34
N LYS A 28 -13.67 12.42 -3.12
CA LYS A 28 -12.25 12.59 -2.81
C LYS A 28 -11.89 11.78 -1.57
N PHE A 29 -10.84 10.97 -1.69
CA PHE A 29 -10.24 10.28 -0.56
C PHE A 29 -9.12 11.11 0.05
N THR A 30 -9.05 11.09 1.38
CA THR A 30 -7.99 11.75 2.14
C THR A 30 -7.64 10.85 3.33
N TRP A 31 -6.34 10.67 3.59
CA TRP A 31 -5.90 10.08 4.84
C TRP A 31 -6.34 10.96 6.03
N ASP A 32 -6.89 10.32 7.06
CA ASP A 32 -7.02 10.98 8.35
C ASP A 32 -5.63 11.27 8.96
N LYS A 33 -5.57 12.16 9.96
CA LYS A 33 -4.34 12.48 10.68
C LYS A 33 -3.68 11.23 11.27
N SER A 34 -4.48 10.30 11.77
CA SER A 34 -4.03 9.00 12.27
C SER A 34 -3.45 8.11 11.14
N GLY A 35 -3.88 8.31 9.90
CA GLY A 35 -3.37 7.60 8.73
C GLY A 35 -3.83 6.15 8.68
N PHE A 36 -2.88 5.25 8.46
CA PHE A 36 -3.10 3.81 8.43
C PHE A 36 -2.58 3.22 9.75
N ILE A 37 -3.46 2.59 10.52
CA ILE A 37 -3.13 1.96 11.79
C ILE A 37 -2.96 0.47 11.52
N VAL A 38 -1.76 -0.04 11.78
CA VAL A 38 -1.43 -1.47 11.72
C VAL A 38 -1.46 -2.00 13.14
N ASP A 39 -2.14 -3.12 13.35
CA ASP A 39 -2.10 -3.80 14.64
C ASP A 39 -0.69 -4.38 14.86
N GLU A 40 -0.16 -4.19 16.05
CA GLU A 40 1.19 -4.63 16.41
C GLU A 40 1.33 -6.16 16.34
N SER A 41 0.21 -6.87 16.45
CA SER A 41 0.12 -8.32 16.25
C SER A 41 0.57 -8.77 14.85
N MET A 42 0.43 -7.94 13.81
CA MET A 42 0.86 -8.29 12.44
C MET A 42 2.37 -8.48 12.34
N ASN A 43 3.16 -7.78 13.16
CA ASN A 43 4.62 -7.94 13.16
C ASN A 43 5.05 -9.32 13.69
N THR A 44 4.18 -10.02 14.43
CA THR A 44 4.47 -11.35 14.97
C THR A 44 4.12 -12.49 14.02
N GLU A 45 3.29 -12.24 13.01
CA GLU A 45 2.96 -13.23 11.98
C GLU A 45 4.09 -13.41 10.96
N LEU A 46 4.92 -12.38 10.78
CA LEU A 46 6.04 -12.33 9.85
C LEU A 46 7.37 -12.59 10.58
N VAL A 47 7.57 -13.82 11.05
CA VAL A 47 8.70 -14.18 11.94
C VAL A 47 10.08 -13.87 11.34
N ASP A 48 10.26 -14.08 10.04
CA ASP A 48 11.55 -13.90 9.35
C ASP A 48 11.66 -12.57 8.58
N TYR A 49 10.63 -11.72 8.64
CA TYR A 49 10.54 -10.54 7.80
C TYR A 49 10.25 -9.26 8.60
N GLU A 50 10.95 -8.19 8.24
CA GLU A 50 10.64 -6.85 8.70
C GLU A 50 9.73 -6.16 7.67
N ALA A 51 8.58 -5.69 8.11
CA ALA A 51 7.61 -4.95 7.29
C ALA A 51 7.62 -3.46 7.63
N THR A 52 7.76 -2.61 6.62
CA THR A 52 7.60 -1.15 6.74
C THR A 52 6.46 -0.66 5.87
N TRP A 53 5.65 0.25 6.40
CA TRP A 53 4.41 0.71 5.79
C TRP A 53 4.50 2.17 5.38
N LEU A 54 4.23 2.47 4.10
CA LEU A 54 4.24 3.82 3.55
C LEU A 54 2.87 4.17 2.96
N LYS A 55 2.32 5.32 3.35
CA LYS A 55 1.06 5.84 2.82
C LYS A 55 1.28 6.80 1.64
N HIS A 56 0.50 6.62 0.58
CA HIS A 56 0.53 7.46 -0.62
C HIS A 56 -0.89 7.87 -1.01
N ASN A 57 -1.03 9.11 -1.49
CA ASN A 57 -2.23 9.60 -2.16
C ASN A 57 -1.99 9.54 -3.66
N GLU A 58 -2.87 8.87 -4.39
CA GLU A 58 -2.75 8.76 -5.82
C GLU A 58 -4.13 8.93 -6.50
N THR A 59 -4.11 9.10 -7.81
CA THR A 59 -5.32 9.07 -8.63
C THR A 59 -5.06 8.09 -9.75
N THR A 60 -6.02 7.22 -10.02
CA THR A 60 -5.94 6.29 -11.14
C THR A 60 -6.76 6.79 -12.30
N CYS A 61 -6.21 6.62 -13.50
CA CYS A 61 -6.92 6.93 -14.73
C CYS A 61 -7.48 5.62 -15.31
N PHE A 62 -8.76 5.61 -15.62
CA PHE A 62 -9.41 4.53 -16.34
C PHE A 62 -10.38 5.10 -17.37
N SER A 63 -10.24 4.70 -18.64
CA SER A 63 -11.06 5.19 -19.75
C SER A 63 -11.16 6.73 -19.83
N GLU A 64 -10.03 7.44 -19.71
CA GLU A 64 -9.94 8.92 -19.71
C GLU A 64 -10.60 9.63 -18.51
N LEU A 65 -11.09 8.87 -17.52
CA LEU A 65 -11.65 9.40 -16.28
C LEU A 65 -10.72 9.16 -15.11
N LEU A 66 -10.66 10.14 -14.21
CA LEU A 66 -9.85 10.09 -13.00
C LEU A 66 -10.69 9.60 -11.82
N TYR A 67 -10.18 8.60 -11.11
CA TYR A 67 -10.77 8.03 -9.90
C TYR A 67 -9.85 8.27 -8.70
N PRO A 68 -10.41 8.62 -7.52
CA PRO A 68 -9.62 8.75 -6.31
C PRO A 68 -9.09 7.38 -5.84
N GLU A 69 -7.81 7.31 -5.47
CA GLU A 69 -7.17 6.12 -4.92
C GLU A 69 -6.28 6.44 -3.70
N LEU A 70 -6.35 5.61 -2.67
CA LEU A 70 -5.36 5.58 -1.59
C LEU A 70 -4.48 4.34 -1.79
N ARG A 71 -3.17 4.51 -1.65
CA ARG A 71 -2.21 3.43 -1.76
C ARG A 71 -1.43 3.27 -0.46
N VAL A 72 -1.38 2.04 0.04
CA VAL A 72 -0.42 1.64 1.08
C VAL A 72 0.64 0.79 0.41
N ARG A 73 1.91 1.14 0.61
CA ARG A 73 3.04 0.29 0.21
C ARG A 73 3.59 -0.40 1.43
N GLU A 74 3.76 -1.70 1.32
CA GLU A 74 4.43 -2.53 2.29
C GLU A 74 5.79 -2.92 1.71
N LEU A 75 6.88 -2.59 2.41
CA LEU A 75 8.20 -3.08 2.07
C LEU A 75 8.56 -4.18 3.05
N ILE A 76 8.76 -5.39 2.52
CA ILE A 76 9.09 -6.59 3.27
C ILE A 76 10.55 -6.92 2.95
N THR A 77 11.39 -7.03 3.98
CA THR A 77 12.79 -7.43 3.84
C THR A 77 13.08 -8.57 4.81
N LEU A 78 13.82 -9.59 4.37
CA LEU A 78 14.26 -10.66 5.25
C LEU A 78 15.27 -10.12 6.28
N MET A 79 15.04 -10.42 7.57
CA MET A 79 16.02 -10.15 8.63
C MET A 79 16.87 -11.40 8.83
N VAL A 80 18.19 -11.28 8.73
CA VAL A 80 19.17 -12.35 9.03
C VAL A 80 19.97 -11.99 10.26
#